data_AF-A0A2W4RN75-F1
#
_entry.id   AF-A0A2W4RN75-F1
#
_cell.length_a   1.000
_cell.length_b   1.000
_cell.length_c   1.000
_cell.angle_alpha   90.00
_cell.angle_beta   90.00
_cell.angle_gamma   90.00
#
_symmetry.space_group_name_H-M   'P 1'
#
loop_
_entity.id
_entity.type
_entity.pdbx_description
1 polymer ?
#
loop_
_entity_poly.entity_id
_entity_poly.type
_entity_poly.pdbx_seq_one_letter_code
_entity_poly.pdbx_strand_id
1 'polypeptide(L)' 'MIHSVEQLEAELLQLPIGERARLAERLITSLDEEAEVEAAWSNEVQRRLAAFDAGEAASFPAEEVIAEALGRCLA' A
#
# COMPACT_ATOMS: atom_id res chain seq x y z
N MET A 1 -9.83 -23.60 18.66
CA MET A 1 -8.44 -23.33 19.08
C MET A 1 -8.10 -21.94 18.58
N ILE A 2 -7.54 -21.08 19.43
CA ILE A 2 -6.98 -19.79 19.00
C ILE A 2 -5.48 -20.01 18.89
N HIS A 3 -4.95 -19.99 17.67
CA HIS A 3 -3.53 -20.08 17.40
C HIS A 3 -2.90 -18.68 17.56
N SER A 4 -1.65 -18.59 18.02
CA SER A 4 -0.92 -17.33 17.99
C SER A 4 -0.60 -16.93 16.54
N VAL A 5 -0.33 -15.65 16.30
CA VAL A 5 0.03 -15.16 14.96
C VAL A 5 1.28 -15.86 14.46
N GLU A 6 2.27 -16.08 15.32
CA GLU A 6 3.53 -16.76 15.01
C GLU A 6 3.31 -18.23 14.64
N GLN A 7 2.37 -18.89 15.30
CA GLN A 7 1.99 -20.28 14.98
C GLN A 7 1.33 -20.35 13.60
N LEU A 8 0.41 -19.43 13.30
CA LEU A 8 -0.22 -19.35 11.99
C LEU A 8 0.79 -19.01 10.90
N GLU A 9 1.68 -18.05 11.13
CA GLU A 9 2.72 -17.68 10.17
C GLU A 9 3.64 -18.88 9.84
N ALA A 10 4.10 -19.60 10.87
CA ALA A 10 4.94 -20.78 10.68
C ALA A 10 4.26 -21.84 9.81
N GLU A 11 2.97 -22.07 10.00
CA GLU A 11 2.16 -23.01 9.21
C GLU A 11 1.94 -22.50 7.77
N LEU A 12 1.58 -21.22 7.62
CA LEU A 12 1.28 -20.62 6.32
C LEU A 12 2.51 -20.51 5.42
N LEU A 13 3.70 -20.31 5.99
CA LEU A 13 4.96 -20.29 5.25
C LEU A 13 5.33 -21.65 4.65
N GLN A 14 4.74 -22.76 5.15
CA GLN A 14 4.92 -24.09 4.55
C GLN A 14 4.07 -24.29 3.29
N LEU A 15 3.06 -23.46 3.03
CA LEU A 15 2.20 -23.60 1.86
C LEU A 15 2.97 -23.29 0.57
N PRO A 16 2.58 -23.86 -0.59
CA PRO A 16 3.08 -23.45 -1.89
C PRO A 16 2.92 -21.94 -2.12
N ILE A 17 3.85 -21.33 -2.87
CA ILE A 17 3.88 -19.88 -3.08
C ILE A 17 2.55 -19.31 -3.62
N GLY A 18 1.87 -20.04 -4.51
CA GLY A 18 0.59 -19.62 -5.06
C GLY A 18 -0.54 -19.58 -4.02
N GLU A 19 -0.56 -20.52 -3.08
CA GLU A 19 -1.54 -20.55 -2.00
C GLU A 19 -1.27 -19.44 -0.98
N ARG A 20 0.00 -19.18 -0.67
CA ARG A 20 0.40 -18.04 0.17
C ARG A 20 -0.03 -16.71 -0.44
N ALA A 21 0.21 -16.51 -1.74
CA ALA A 21 -0.19 -15.29 -2.44
C ALA A 21 -1.71 -15.08 -2.39
N ARG A 22 -2.48 -16.15 -2.63
CA ARG A 22 -3.96 -16.11 -2.59
C ARG A 22 -4.50 -15.80 -1.20
N LEU A 23 -3.83 -16.30 -0.15
CA LEU A 23 -4.21 -15.99 1.23
C LEU A 23 -3.84 -14.55 1.60
N ALA A 24 -2.64 -14.09 1.20
CA ALA A 24 -2.20 -12.73 1.43
C ALA A 24 -3.17 -11.72 0.80
N GLU A 25 -3.61 -11.96 -0.44
CA GLU A 25 -4.64 -11.15 -1.11
C GLU A 25 -5.92 -11.06 -0.26
N ARG A 26 -6.46 -12.20 0.18
CA ARG A 26 -7.70 -12.22 0.99
C ARG A 26 -7.54 -11.49 2.33
N LEU A 27 -6.39 -11.63 2.98
CA LEU A 27 -6.11 -10.95 4.25
C LEU A 27 -6.00 -9.45 4.02
N ILE A 28 -5.27 -8.99 2.99
CA ILE A 28 -5.18 -7.58 2.63
C ILE A 28 -6.57 -6.99 2.34
N THR A 29 -7.37 -7.67 1.51
CA THR A 29 -8.74 -7.21 1.21
C THR A 29 -9.62 -7.13 2.46
N SER A 30 -9.41 -7.98 3.46
CA SER A 30 -10.16 -7.88 4.72
C SER A 30 -9.79 -6.67 5.58
N LEU A 31 -8.68 -5.98 5.26
CA LEU A 31 -8.27 -4.74 5.93
C LEU A 31 -8.93 -3.51 5.31
N ASP A 32 -9.55 -3.61 4.13
CA ASP A 32 -10.13 -2.48 3.39
C ASP A 32 -11.49 -1.99 3.93
N GLU A 33 -11.82 -2.21 5.22
CA GLU A 33 -13.13 -1.87 5.80
C GLU A 33 -13.33 -0.37 6.15
N GLU A 34 -12.34 0.50 5.88
CA GLU A 34 -12.37 1.91 6.29
C GLU A 34 -12.93 2.84 5.20
N ALA A 35 -14.23 2.75 4.92
CA ALA A 35 -14.92 3.58 3.91
C ALA A 35 -14.74 5.11 4.11
N GLU A 36 -14.53 5.58 5.35
CA GLU A 36 -14.24 6.99 5.64
C GLU A 36 -12.85 7.43 5.12
N VAL A 37 -11.86 6.54 5.17
CA VAL A 37 -10.51 6.81 4.64
C VAL A 37 -10.55 6.88 3.13
N GLU A 38 -11.32 6.03 2.46
CA GLU A 38 -11.47 6.06 1.00
C GLU A 38 -12.09 7.39 0.52
N ALA A 39 -13.13 7.88 1.19
CA ALA A 39 -13.74 9.17 0.87
C ALA A 39 -12.78 10.35 1.11
N ALA A 40 -12.03 10.32 2.23
CA ALA A 40 -11.02 11.34 2.53
C ALA A 40 -9.88 11.33 1.49
N TRP A 41 -9.44 10.15 1.07
CA TRP A 41 -8.44 9.98 0.02
C TRP A 41 -8.92 10.50 -1.33
N SER A 42 -10.15 10.17 -1.72
CA SER A 42 -10.76 10.65 -2.96
C SER A 42 -10.79 12.18 -3.02
N ASN A 43 -11.24 12.83 -1.93
CA ASN A 43 -11.24 14.28 -1.81
C ASN A 43 -9.83 14.88 -1.93
N GLU A 44 -8.83 14.27 -1.30
CA GLU A 44 -7.45 14.73 -1.36
C GLU A 44 -6.83 14.57 -2.75
N VAL A 45 -7.12 13.47 -3.45
CA VAL A 45 -6.69 13.26 -4.84
C VAL A 45 -7.25 14.36 -5.74
N GLN A 46 -8.55 14.64 -5.65
CA GLN A 46 -9.18 15.71 -6.44
C GLN A 46 -8.56 17.08 -6.13
N ARG A 47 -8.33 17.39 -4.85
CA ARG A 47 -7.71 18.65 -4.42
C ARG A 47 -6.28 18.80 -4.97
N ARG A 48 -5.47 17.74 -4.92
CA ARG A 48 -4.09 17.77 -5.43
C ARG A 48 -4.03 17.87 -6.94
N LEU A 49 -4.92 17.18 -7.65
CA LEU A 49 -4.99 17.25 -9.11
C LEU A 49 -5.36 18.65 -9.57
N ALA A 50 -6.36 19.28 -8.94
CA ALA A 50 -6.76 20.65 -9.26
C ALA A 50 -5.61 21.67 -9.05
N ALA A 51 -4.86 21.54 -7.95
CA ALA A 51 -3.69 22.39 -7.69
C ALA A 51 -2.56 22.15 -8.71
N PHE A 52 -2.37 20.91 -9.16
CA PHE A 52 -1.40 20.59 -10.21
C PHE A 52 -1.81 21.19 -11.56
N ASP A 53 -3.07 21.02 -11.97
CA ASP A 53 -3.59 21.56 -13.23
C ASP A 53 -3.58 23.10 -13.25
N ALA A 54 -3.78 23.73 -12.09
CA ALA A 54 -3.67 25.18 -11.91
C ALA A 54 -2.21 25.70 -11.89
N GLY A 55 -1.20 24.82 -11.86
CA GLY A 55 0.21 25.18 -11.73
C GLY A 55 0.60 25.68 -10.32
N GLU A 56 -0.23 25.41 -9.33
CA GLU A 56 -0.02 25.80 -7.92
C GLU A 56 0.76 24.74 -7.13
N ALA A 57 0.86 23.51 -7.67
CA ALA A 57 1.65 22.44 -7.10
C ALA A 57 3.05 22.35 -7.70
N ALA A 58 4.06 22.20 -6.84
CA ALA A 58 5.41 21.83 -7.29
C ALA A 58 5.39 20.41 -7.87
N SER A 59 6.04 20.24 -9.02
CA SER A 59 6.21 18.94 -9.65
C SER A 59 7.69 18.66 -9.89
N PHE A 60 8.04 17.38 -9.82
CA PHE A 60 9.39 16.90 -9.98
C PHE A 60 9.37 15.71 -10.95
N PRO A 61 10.43 15.49 -11.73
CA PRO A 61 10.55 14.28 -12.55
C PRO A 61 10.43 13.03 -11.69
N ALA A 62 9.58 12.10 -12.11
CA ALA A 62 9.30 10.89 -11.33
C ALA A 62 10.57 10.05 -11.14
N GLU A 63 11.43 10.01 -12.15
CA GLU A 63 12.69 9.26 -12.15
C GLU A 63 13.64 9.75 -11.07
N GLU A 64 13.73 11.07 -10.86
CA GLU A 64 14.59 11.68 -9.85
C GLU A 64 14.11 11.36 -8.45
N VAL A 65 12.80 11.52 -8.20
CA VAL A 65 12.18 11.24 -6.90
C VAL A 65 12.29 9.75 -6.54
N ILE A 66 12.06 8.86 -7.51
CA ILE A 66 12.18 7.41 -7.30
C ILE A 66 13.63 7.02 -7.00
N ALA A 67 14.60 7.54 -7.78
CA ALA A 67 16.01 7.26 -7.55
C ALA A 67 16.46 7.71 -6.15
N GLU A 68 16.03 8.91 -5.72
CA GLU A 68 16.32 9.42 -4.38
C GLU A 68 15.69 8.54 -3.28
N ALA A 69 14.42 8.18 -3.41
CA ALA A 69 13.72 7.35 -2.44
C ALA A 69 14.35 5.96 -2.28
N LEU A 70 14.67 5.31 -3.41
CA LEU A 70 15.34 4.00 -3.41
C LEU A 70 16.74 4.08 -2.79
N GLY A 71 17.49 5.16 -3.07
CA GLY A 71 18.77 5.41 -2.45
C GLY A 71 18.69 5.51 -0.92
N ARG A 72 17.56 5.98 -0.37
CA ARG A 72 17.33 6.04 1.09
C ARG A 72 16.87 4.72 1.69
N CYS A 73 16.08 3.91 0.97
CA CYS A 73 15.61 2.60 1.45
C CYS A 73 16.70 1.52 1.47
N LEU A 74 17.74 1.67 0.64
CA LEU A 74 18.82 0.69 0.47
C LEU A 74 20.12 1.09 1.20
N ALA A 75 20.13 2.22 1.90
CA ALA A 75 21.24 2.70 2.73
C ALA A 75 21.01 2.36 4.21
#